data_AF-A0A7S1YCI0-F1
#
_entry.id   AF-A0A7S1YCI0-F1
#
_cell.length_a   1.000
_cell.length_b   1.000
_cell.length_c   1.000
_cell.angle_alpha   90.00
_cell.angle_beta   90.00
_cell.angle_gamma   90.00
#
_symmetry.space_group_name_H-M   'P 1'
#
loop_
_entity.id
_entity.type
_entity.pdbx_description
1 polymer ?
#
loop_
_entity_poly.entity_id
_entity_poly.type
_entity_poly.pdbx_seq_one_letter_code
_entity_poly.pdbx_strand_id
1 'polypeptide(L)'
;MMVGHFVLTYYDEAVDGIAGVSVQPMQEDPPTDGTQKSFLNNEAHLRLMVNEHNQLIMFLSGPGGSGKSEVIKQVIIYCKQFCKNLNVEFDQNSIRVTALTGAAAVSVFGETLDSAVGLGKTSMNFKKDEREAWARTRLLIVDEVSFMSC
;
A
#
# COMPACT_ATOMS: atom_id res chain seq x y z
N MET A 1 9.49 3.64 8.00
CA MET A 1 9.39 2.18 7.80
C MET A 1 8.18 1.80 6.93
N MET A 2 6.92 1.95 7.39
CA MET A 2 5.73 1.56 6.59
C MET A 2 5.61 2.24 5.23
N VAL A 3 5.62 3.58 5.24
CA VAL A 3 5.56 4.38 4.02
C VAL A 3 6.75 4.12 3.10
N GLY A 4 7.94 3.91 3.66
CA GLY A 4 9.15 3.60 2.88
C GLY A 4 8.99 2.32 2.07
N HIS A 5 8.42 1.27 2.68
CA HIS A 5 8.16 0.00 1.99
C HIS A 5 7.16 0.17 0.84
N PHE A 6 6.05 0.88 1.10
CA PHE A 6 5.06 1.18 0.08
C PHE A 6 5.68 1.95 -1.09
N VAL A 7 6.46 2.99 -0.79
CA VAL A 7 7.13 3.81 -1.79
C VAL A 7 8.10 2.98 -2.63
N LEU A 8 8.92 2.12 -2.01
CA LEU A 8 9.88 1.25 -2.72
C LEU A 8 9.22 0.33 -3.75
N THR A 9 7.99 -0.14 -3.50
CA THR A 9 7.28 -0.97 -4.50
C THR A 9 7.09 -0.26 -5.84
N TYR A 10 6.91 1.06 -5.84
CA TYR A 10 6.83 1.85 -7.08
C TYR A 10 8.20 2.13 -7.69
N TYR A 11 9.28 2.15 -6.90
CA TYR A 11 10.64 2.26 -7.43
C TYR A 11 11.03 0.99 -8.19
N ASP A 12 10.81 -0.17 -7.58
CA ASP A 12 11.12 -1.46 -8.22
C ASP A 12 10.34 -1.60 -9.54
N GLU A 13 9.05 -1.23 -9.56
CA GLU A 13 8.24 -1.22 -10.79
C GLU A 13 8.69 -0.20 -11.83
N ALA A 14 9.13 0.99 -11.41
CA ALA A 14 9.66 1.99 -12.33
C ALA A 14 11.01 1.56 -12.94
N VAL A 15 11.89 0.93 -12.14
CA VAL A 15 13.19 0.41 -12.59
C VAL A 15 13.00 -0.78 -13.54
N ASP A 16 12.12 -1.73 -13.18
CA ASP A 16 11.78 -2.87 -14.05
C ASP A 16 11.04 -2.40 -15.32
N GLY A 17 10.22 -1.36 -15.20
CA GLY A 17 9.46 -0.73 -16.27
C GLY A 17 10.30 0.12 -17.24
N ILE A 18 11.55 0.46 -16.94
CA ILE A 18 12.48 1.09 -17.92
C ILE A 18 12.79 0.12 -19.09
N ALA A 19 12.43 -1.17 -18.96
CA ALA A 19 12.40 -2.10 -20.09
C ALA A 19 11.14 -2.02 -20.99
N GLY A 20 10.12 -1.18 -20.69
CA GLY A 20 8.89 -1.18 -21.49
C GLY A 20 7.80 -0.11 -21.26
N VAL A 21 7.93 0.83 -20.32
CA VAL A 21 6.93 1.89 -20.09
C VAL A 21 7.49 3.25 -20.52
N SER A 22 6.95 3.79 -21.61
CA SER A 22 7.13 5.18 -21.99
C SER A 22 6.33 6.08 -21.03
N VAL A 23 7.02 6.62 -20.02
CA VAL A 23 6.52 7.77 -19.27
C VAL A 23 6.40 8.92 -20.27
N GLN A 24 5.17 9.26 -20.68
CA GLN A 24 4.96 10.40 -21.56
C GLN A 24 5.16 11.68 -20.74
N PRO A 25 6.09 12.59 -21.14
CA PRO A 25 6.16 13.91 -20.56
C PRO A 25 5.00 14.72 -21.12
N MET A 26 4.08 15.20 -20.28
CA MET A 26 2.99 16.07 -20.74
C MET A 26 3.01 17.43 -20.04
N GLN A 27 3.33 18.41 -20.89
CA GLN A 27 3.09 19.86 -20.89
C GLN A 27 3.47 20.66 -19.63
N GLU A 28 4.55 21.43 -19.81
CA GLU A 28 5.24 22.29 -18.85
C GLU A 28 4.35 23.42 -18.31
N ASP A 29 4.01 23.33 -17.03
CA ASP A 29 4.12 24.47 -16.11
C ASP A 29 5.52 24.40 -15.45
N PRO A 30 6.18 25.53 -15.16
CA PRO A 30 7.61 25.56 -14.89
C PRO A 30 7.98 24.65 -13.71
N PRO A 31 9.03 23.81 -13.85
CA PRO A 31 9.38 22.82 -12.87
C PRO A 31 9.93 23.51 -11.62
N THR A 32 9.30 23.26 -10.47
CA THR A 32 10.01 23.39 -9.20
C THR A 32 11.00 22.24 -9.17
N ASP A 33 12.26 22.56 -9.48
CA ASP A 33 13.43 21.73 -9.86
C ASP A 33 13.86 20.60 -8.89
N GLY A 34 12.92 19.94 -8.20
CA GLY A 34 13.22 18.95 -7.17
C GLY A 34 12.72 17.54 -7.45
N THR A 35 11.57 17.36 -8.09
CA THR A 35 10.73 16.18 -7.74
C THR A 35 11.17 14.85 -8.37
N GLN A 36 11.65 14.76 -9.61
CA GLN A 36 12.05 13.44 -10.15
C GLN A 36 13.50 13.04 -9.80
N LYS A 37 14.45 13.98 -9.86
CA LYS A 37 15.86 13.71 -9.54
C LYS A 37 16.11 13.53 -8.04
N SER A 38 15.41 14.27 -7.17
CA SER A 38 15.52 14.03 -5.72
C SER A 38 14.87 12.70 -5.31
N PHE A 39 13.85 12.24 -6.05
CA PHE A 39 13.24 10.93 -5.81
C PHE A 39 14.24 9.79 -6.06
N LEU A 40 14.95 9.75 -7.18
CA LEU A 40 15.97 8.72 -7.44
C LEU A 40 17.12 8.77 -6.40
N ASN A 41 17.53 9.98 -5.98
CA ASN A 41 18.58 10.15 -4.97
C ASN A 41 18.20 9.64 -3.57
N ASN A 42 16.91 9.43 -3.28
CA ASN A 42 16.44 8.96 -1.98
C ASN A 42 16.28 7.43 -1.88
N GLU A 43 16.45 6.68 -2.99
CA GLU A 43 16.27 5.23 -3.00
C GLU A 43 17.21 4.52 -2.01
N ALA A 44 18.51 4.87 -2.03
CA ALA A 44 19.49 4.29 -1.12
C ALA A 44 19.12 4.54 0.35
N HIS A 45 18.61 5.74 0.67
CA HIS A 45 18.16 6.08 2.01
C HIS A 45 16.90 5.31 2.42
N LEU A 46 15.96 5.11 1.48
CA LEU A 46 14.76 4.31 1.70
C LEU A 46 15.09 2.83 1.92
N ARG A 47 16.00 2.26 1.13
CA ARG A 47 16.46 0.87 1.31
C ARG A 47 17.16 0.67 2.65
N LEU A 48 17.97 1.63 3.09
CA LEU A 48 18.56 1.62 4.44
C LEU A 48 17.48 1.66 5.53
N MET A 49 16.44 2.50 5.37
CA MET A 49 15.33 2.59 6.33
C MET A 49 14.43 1.34 6.36
N VAL A 50 14.47 0.51 5.32
CA VAL A 50 13.70 -0.75 5.19
C VAL A 50 14.54 -1.97 5.60
N ASN A 51 15.82 -1.78 5.92
CA ASN A 51 16.73 -2.79 6.45
C ASN A 51 16.81 -4.05 5.57
N GLU A 52 16.78 -3.87 4.24
CA GLU A 52 16.92 -4.92 3.21
C GLU A 52 15.90 -6.07 3.29
N HIS A 53 14.83 -5.96 4.08
CA HIS A 53 13.79 -6.96 4.09
C HIS A 53 12.88 -6.79 2.87
N ASN A 54 12.64 -7.87 2.12
CA ASN A 54 11.73 -7.85 0.96
C ASN A 54 10.27 -7.56 1.36
N GLN A 55 9.89 -7.87 2.60
CA GLN A 55 8.53 -7.70 3.09
C GLN A 55 8.51 -7.05 4.47
N LEU A 56 7.70 -6.01 4.61
CA LEU A 56 7.35 -5.45 5.89
C LEU A 56 6.21 -6.25 6.54
N ILE A 57 6.47 -6.82 7.71
CA ILE A 57 5.45 -7.36 8.61
C ILE A 57 5.46 -6.49 9.86
N MET A 58 4.36 -5.79 10.13
CA MET A 58 4.24 -4.86 11.24
C MET A 58 3.03 -5.20 12.11
N PHE A 59 3.24 -5.19 13.43
CA PHE A 59 2.18 -5.27 14.41
C PHE A 59 2.06 -3.92 15.15
N LEU A 60 0.91 -3.26 15.01
CA LEU A 60 0.61 -1.99 15.67
C LEU A 60 -0.38 -2.23 16.82
N SER A 61 0.11 -2.19 18.05
CA SER A 61 -0.69 -2.39 19.26
C SER A 61 -0.68 -1.17 20.18
N GLY A 62 -1.69 -1.07 21.02
CA GLY A 62 -1.85 0.00 22.00
C GLY A 62 -3.25 -0.02 22.61
N PRO A 63 -3.46 0.64 23.76
CA PRO A 63 -4.77 0.71 24.41
C PRO A 63 -5.83 1.37 23.52
N GLY A 64 -7.10 1.19 23.87
CA GLY A 64 -8.21 1.91 23.23
C GLY A 64 -7.97 3.42 23.29
N GLY A 65 -8.21 4.12 22.18
CA GLY A 65 -7.97 5.57 22.08
C GLY A 65 -6.50 5.98 21.86
N SER A 66 -5.57 5.05 21.65
CA SER A 66 -4.16 5.38 21.37
C SER A 66 -3.88 5.94 19.96
N GLY A 67 -4.91 6.18 19.16
CA GLY A 67 -4.78 6.77 17.82
C GLY A 67 -4.34 5.82 16.69
N LYS A 68 -4.38 4.49 16.87
CA LYS A 68 -3.96 3.52 15.83
C LYS A 68 -4.67 3.72 14.48
N SER A 69 -6.00 3.85 14.52
CA SER A 69 -6.81 4.08 13.32
C SER A 69 -6.48 5.41 12.65
N GLU A 70 -6.11 6.44 13.44
CA GLU A 70 -5.66 7.73 12.90
C GLU A 70 -4.30 7.59 12.20
N VAL A 71 -3.36 6.82 12.77
CA VAL A 71 -2.08 6.52 12.10
C VAL A 71 -2.31 5.82 10.75
N ILE A 72 -3.16 4.80 10.71
CA ILE A 72 -3.53 4.09 9.47
C ILE A 72 -4.10 5.08 8.44
N LYS A 73 -5.03 5.93 8.86
CA LYS A 73 -5.64 6.95 8.00
C LYS A 73 -4.61 7.93 7.43
N GLN A 74 -3.68 8.42 8.26
CA GLN A 74 -2.62 9.34 7.80
C GLN A 74 -1.66 8.66 6.82
N VAL A 75 -1.34 7.39 7.01
CA VAL A 75 -0.56 6.61 6.04
C VAL A 75 -1.26 6.53 4.69
N ILE A 76 -2.56 6.22 4.67
CA ILE A 76 -3.34 6.14 3.43
C ILE A 76 -3.39 7.49 2.72
N ILE A 77 -3.61 8.58 3.46
CA ILE A 77 -3.62 9.96 2.91
C ILE A 77 -2.27 10.28 2.27
N TYR A 78 -1.17 9.98 2.97
CA TYR A 78 0.17 10.19 2.44
C TYR A 78 0.39 9.39 1.15
N CYS A 79 0.10 8.09 1.15
CA CYS A 79 0.27 7.22 -0.02
C CYS A 79 -0.54 7.71 -1.21
N LYS A 80 -1.77 8.16 -0.99
CA LYS A 80 -2.62 8.73 -2.03
C LYS A 80 -2.01 10.01 -2.64
N GLN A 81 -1.50 10.91 -1.79
CA GLN A 81 -0.84 12.14 -2.25
C GLN A 81 0.46 11.83 -3.01
N PHE A 82 1.22 10.85 -2.51
CA PHE A 82 2.44 10.38 -3.15
C PHE A 82 2.17 9.84 -4.55
N CYS A 83 1.21 8.93 -4.70
CA CYS A 83 0.84 8.38 -6.01
C CYS A 83 0.30 9.45 -6.97
N LYS A 84 -0.48 10.41 -6.45
CA LYS A 84 -0.95 11.55 -7.25
C LYS A 84 0.21 12.38 -7.80
N ASN A 85 1.24 12.63 -6.99
CA ASN A 85 2.42 13.39 -7.41
C ASN A 85 3.26 12.64 -8.46
N LEU A 86 3.23 11.31 -8.44
CA LEU A 86 3.91 10.46 -9.42
C LEU A 86 3.08 10.15 -10.66
N ASN A 87 1.82 10.62 -10.71
CA ASN A 87 0.87 10.28 -11.77
C ASN A 87 0.70 8.76 -11.98
N VAL A 88 0.69 7.99 -10.88
CA VAL A 88 0.43 6.54 -10.88
C VAL A 88 -0.96 6.24 -10.32
N GLU A 89 -1.56 5.13 -10.76
CA GLU A 89 -2.88 4.72 -10.28
C GLU A 89 -2.86 4.44 -8.77
N PHE A 90 -3.84 5.00 -8.06
CA PHE A 90 -4.10 4.70 -6.66
C PHE A 90 -5.60 4.51 -6.46
N ASP A 91 -5.98 3.27 -6.22
CA ASP A 91 -7.36 2.84 -6.00
C ASP A 91 -7.53 2.16 -4.63
N GLN A 92 -8.74 1.66 -4.36
CA GLN A 92 -9.05 0.95 -3.12
C GLN A 92 -8.30 -0.38 -2.99
N ASN A 93 -7.76 -0.92 -4.09
CA ASN A 93 -6.97 -2.15 -4.07
C ASN A 93 -5.48 -1.88 -3.83
N SER A 94 -5.00 -0.66 -4.06
CA SER A 94 -3.60 -0.28 -3.85
C SER A 94 -3.18 -0.45 -2.37
N ILE A 95 -4.09 -0.08 -1.45
CA ILE A 95 -4.01 -0.39 -0.02
C ILE A 95 -5.32 -1.03 0.40
N ARG A 96 -5.29 -2.33 0.72
CA ARG A 96 -6.46 -3.06 1.22
C ARG A 96 -6.54 -2.91 2.74
N VAL A 97 -7.59 -2.26 3.21
CA VAL A 97 -7.91 -2.17 4.65
C VAL A 97 -8.94 -3.23 4.97
N THR A 98 -8.62 -4.10 5.90
CA THR A 98 -9.46 -5.23 6.29
C THR A 98 -9.60 -5.30 7.80
N ALA A 99 -10.65 -5.99 8.28
CA ALA A 99 -10.79 -6.32 9.70
C ALA A 99 -11.41 -7.71 9.90
N LEU A 100 -11.26 -8.29 11.08
CA LEU A 100 -11.77 -9.64 11.36
C LEU A 100 -13.29 -9.71 11.57
N THR A 101 -13.94 -8.62 11.96
CA THR A 101 -15.40 -8.56 12.15
C THR A 101 -16.05 -7.57 11.19
N GLY A 102 -17.30 -7.82 10.81
CA GLY A 102 -18.05 -6.91 9.94
C GLY A 102 -18.20 -5.50 10.51
N ALA A 103 -18.41 -5.38 11.82
CA ALA A 103 -18.52 -4.07 12.49
C ALA A 103 -17.20 -3.29 12.47
N ALA A 104 -16.06 -3.98 12.69
CA ALA A 104 -14.75 -3.36 12.59
C ALA A 104 -14.42 -2.95 11.14
N ALA A 105 -14.75 -3.80 10.17
CA ALA A 105 -14.52 -3.53 8.75
C ALA A 105 -15.23 -2.24 8.30
N VAL A 106 -16.50 -2.07 8.69
CA VAL A 106 -17.25 -0.84 8.43
C VAL A 106 -16.60 0.37 9.09
N SER A 107 -16.08 0.22 10.32
CA SER A 107 -15.47 1.32 11.08
C SER A 107 -14.17 1.83 10.44
N VAL A 108 -13.43 0.95 9.76
CA VAL A 108 -12.21 1.32 9.03
C VAL A 108 -12.46 1.62 7.54
N PHE A 109 -13.72 1.68 7.11
CA PHE A 109 -14.12 1.83 5.70
C PHE A 109 -13.47 0.79 4.78
N GLY A 110 -13.31 -0.43 5.30
CA GLY A 110 -12.70 -1.56 4.62
C GLY A 110 -13.67 -2.70 4.38
N GLU A 111 -13.11 -3.87 4.12
CA GLU A 111 -13.85 -5.12 3.97
C GLU A 111 -13.46 -6.14 5.07
N THR A 112 -14.19 -7.23 5.21
CA THR A 112 -13.77 -8.26 6.17
C THR A 112 -12.55 -9.00 5.60
N LEU A 113 -11.65 -9.46 6.47
CA LEU A 113 -10.49 -10.24 6.00
C LEU A 113 -10.98 -11.47 5.23
N ASP A 114 -12.02 -12.13 5.75
CA ASP A 114 -12.66 -13.26 5.09
C ASP A 114 -13.17 -12.94 3.67
N SER A 115 -13.82 -11.79 3.45
CA SER A 115 -14.27 -11.40 2.11
C SER A 115 -13.10 -11.11 1.17
N ALA A 116 -12.04 -10.49 1.71
CA ALA A 116 -10.87 -10.08 0.93
C ALA A 116 -10.06 -11.27 0.42
N VAL A 117 -9.75 -12.22 1.31
CA VAL A 117 -8.88 -13.37 1.03
C VAL A 117 -9.66 -14.67 0.79
N GLY A 118 -10.99 -14.65 0.91
CA GLY A 118 -11.85 -15.81 0.71
C GLY A 118 -11.49 -16.98 1.61
N LEU A 119 -11.48 -16.82 2.94
CA LEU A 119 -11.15 -17.90 3.88
C LEU A 119 -12.22 -19.00 3.73
N GLY A 120 -11.87 -20.11 3.07
CA GLY A 120 -12.79 -21.20 2.72
C GLY A 120 -12.94 -21.45 1.22
N LYS A 121 -12.42 -20.57 0.36
CA LYS A 121 -12.22 -20.83 -1.06
C LYS A 121 -10.84 -21.46 -1.27
N THR A 122 -10.77 -22.63 -1.90
CA THR A 122 -9.49 -23.17 -2.39
C THR A 122 -8.91 -22.18 -3.41
N SER A 123 -7.59 -21.99 -3.45
CA SER A 123 -6.87 -21.01 -4.32
C SER A 123 -7.22 -21.08 -5.82
N MET A 124 -7.85 -22.17 -6.27
CA MET A 124 -8.42 -22.33 -7.62
C MET A 124 -9.71 -21.53 -7.89
N ASN A 125 -10.37 -20.96 -6.88
CA ASN A 125 -11.67 -20.28 -7.03
C ASN A 125 -11.59 -18.74 -7.11
N PHE A 126 -10.40 -18.15 -7.04
CA PHE A 126 -10.26 -16.72 -7.28
C PHE A 126 -10.53 -16.40 -8.74
N LYS A 127 -11.48 -15.48 -8.97
CA LYS A 127 -11.74 -14.95 -10.32
C LYS A 127 -10.50 -14.20 -10.82
N LYS A 128 -10.33 -14.14 -12.15
CA LYS A 128 -9.21 -13.42 -12.80
C LYS A 128 -9.11 -11.98 -12.27
N ASP A 129 -10.24 -11.30 -12.15
CA ASP A 129 -10.34 -9.92 -11.67
C ASP A 129 -9.88 -9.77 -10.21
N GLU A 130 -10.16 -10.75 -9.34
CA GLU A 130 -9.70 -10.75 -7.95
C GLU A 130 -8.18 -10.93 -7.89
N ARG A 131 -7.60 -11.80 -8.74
CA ARG A 131 -6.15 -11.98 -8.84
C ARG A 131 -5.45 -10.73 -9.35
N GLU A 132 -6.02 -10.06 -10.35
CA GLU A 132 -5.50 -8.79 -10.87
C GLU A 132 -5.61 -7.67 -9.82
N ALA A 133 -6.68 -7.63 -9.03
CA ALA A 133 -6.80 -6.69 -7.91
C ALA A 133 -5.73 -6.94 -6.82
N TRP A 134 -5.50 -8.21 -6.45
CA TRP A 134 -4.47 -8.57 -5.47
C TRP A 134 -3.05 -8.33 -5.99
N ALA A 135 -2.78 -8.52 -7.28
CA ALA A 135 -1.50 -8.20 -7.90
C ALA A 135 -1.15 -6.70 -7.84
N ARG A 136 -2.17 -5.83 -7.81
CA ARG A 136 -2.00 -4.37 -7.64
C ARG A 136 -1.92 -3.94 -6.17
N THR A 137 -2.19 -4.83 -5.22
CA THR A 137 -2.15 -4.50 -3.79
C THR A 137 -0.70 -4.36 -3.33
N ARG A 138 -0.36 -3.21 -2.74
CA ARG A 138 0.99 -2.90 -2.21
C ARG A 138 1.06 -3.00 -0.68
N LEU A 139 -0.08 -2.85 -0.02
CA LEU A 139 -0.18 -2.93 1.44
C LEU A 139 -1.52 -3.57 1.84
N LEU A 140 -1.44 -4.56 2.73
CA LEU A 140 -2.59 -5.14 3.40
C LEU A 140 -2.57 -4.70 4.87
N ILE A 141 -3.66 -4.12 5.33
CA ILE A 141 -3.89 -3.73 6.72
C ILE A 141 -4.98 -4.63 7.28
N VAL A 142 -4.71 -5.24 8.43
CA VAL A 142 -5.69 -6.06 9.16
C VAL A 142 -5.91 -5.42 10.52
N ASP A 143 -7.11 -4.91 10.76
CA ASP A 143 -7.52 -4.36 12.05
C ASP A 143 -8.18 -5.42 12.93
N GLU A 144 -8.17 -5.17 14.24
CA GLU A 144 -8.72 -6.06 15.28
C GLU A 144 -8.13 -7.48 15.24
N VAL A 145 -6.84 -7.61 14.91
CA VAL A 145 -6.13 -8.91 14.85
C VAL A 145 -6.15 -9.69 16.16
N SER A 146 -6.44 -9.04 17.29
CA SER A 146 -6.65 -9.71 18.58
C SER A 146 -7.85 -10.66 18.60
N PHE A 147 -8.76 -10.56 17.63
CA PHE A 147 -9.91 -11.47 17.48
C PHE A 147 -9.56 -12.72 16.66
N MET A 148 -8.32 -12.86 16.17
CA MET A 148 -7.90 -14.03 15.41
C MET A 148 -7.68 -15.21 16.34
N SER A 149 -8.37 -16.32 16.09
CA SER A 149 -8.12 -17.61 16.76
C SER A 149 -7.19 -18.48 15.91
N CYS A 150 -6.25 -19.19 16.57
CA CYS A 150 -5.46 -20.25 15.96
C CYS A 150 -6.24 -21.56 15.86
#